data_AF-A0A1S1QQ11-F1
#
_entry.id   AF-A0A1S1QQ11-F1
#
_cell.length_a   1.000
_cell.length_b   1.000
_cell.length_c   1.000
_cell.angle_alpha   90.00
_cell.angle_beta   90.00
_cell.angle_gamma   90.00
#
_symmetry.space_group_name_H-M   'P 1'
#
loop_
_entity.id
_entity.type
_entity.pdbx_description
1 polymer ?
#
loop_
_entity_poly.entity_id
_entity_poly.type
_entity_poly.pdbx_seq_one_letter_code
_entity_poly.pdbx_strand_id
1 'polypeptide(L)'
;MAALRIRDPRTRTEGALLRLGALLLAAGPVLGIIAYVISHGTTNPLQQRDAIVLGTVGVSLSVVGAALFVRYSMAAFLRFWLARILFDRQNPPA
;
A
#
# COMPACT_ATOMS: atom_id res chain seq x y z
N MET A 1 -35.35 -7.64 -12.90
CA MET A 1 -34.67 -7.59 -11.58
C MET A 1 -33.59 -6.51 -11.64
N ALA A 2 -33.96 -5.27 -11.35
CA ALA A 2 -32.97 -4.21 -11.14
C ALA A 2 -32.26 -4.51 -9.82
N ALA A 3 -31.17 -5.26 -9.90
CA ALA A 3 -30.36 -5.63 -8.75
C ALA A 3 -29.92 -4.34 -8.03
N LEU A 4 -30.36 -4.19 -6.78
CA LEU A 4 -30.02 -3.07 -5.92
C LEU A 4 -28.50 -3.12 -5.66
N ARG A 5 -27.73 -2.48 -6.55
CA ARG A 5 -26.28 -2.32 -6.39
C ARG A 5 -26.07 -1.23 -5.36
N ILE A 6 -26.22 -1.58 -4.08
CA ILE A 6 -25.94 -0.69 -2.97
C ILE A 6 -24.46 -0.34 -3.05
N ARG A 7 -24.20 0.92 -3.41
CA ARG A 7 -22.86 1.47 -3.50
C ARG A 7 -22.39 1.72 -2.06
N ASP A 8 -21.61 0.81 -1.51
CA ASP A 8 -20.99 1.03 -0.19
C ASP A 8 -19.83 2.03 -0.34
N PRO A 9 -19.92 3.24 0.25
CA PRO A 9 -18.84 4.21 0.22
C PRO A 9 -17.57 3.66 0.88
N ARG A 10 -17.70 2.75 1.85
CA ARG A 10 -16.58 2.18 2.60
C ARG A 10 -15.67 1.34 1.71
N THR A 11 -16.23 0.56 0.78
CA THR A 11 -15.45 -0.26 -0.17
C THR A 11 -14.59 0.61 -1.09
N ARG A 12 -15.08 1.80 -1.49
CA ARG A 12 -14.29 2.75 -2.30
C ARG A 12 -13.11 3.30 -1.50
N THR A 13 -13.35 3.71 -0.26
CA THR A 13 -12.29 4.25 0.61
C THR A 13 -11.22 3.21 0.92
N GLU A 14 -11.61 1.97 1.21
CA GLU A 14 -10.66 0.86 1.42
C GLU A 14 -9.78 0.61 0.18
N GLY A 15 -10.38 0.60 -1.02
CA GLY A 15 -9.62 0.48 -2.27
C GLY A 15 -8.66 1.64 -2.52
N ALA A 16 -9.06 2.87 -2.16
CA ALA A 16 -8.18 4.03 -2.24
C ALA A 16 -7.01 3.93 -1.24
N LEU A 17 -7.26 3.48 -0.01
CA LEU A 17 -6.23 3.31 1.02
C LEU A 17 -5.26 2.17 0.69
N LEU A 18 -5.72 1.09 0.05
CA LEU A 18 -4.85 0.04 -0.48
C LEU A 18 -3.88 0.60 -1.54
N ARG A 19 -4.40 1.38 -2.50
CA ARG A 19 -3.58 2.00 -3.55
C ARG A 19 -2.60 3.01 -2.97
N LEU A 20 -3.07 3.83 -2.02
CA LEU A 20 -2.21 4.77 -1.30
C LEU A 20 -1.09 4.03 -0.57
N GLY A 21 -1.40 2.93 0.13
CA GLY A 21 -0.40 2.09 0.78
C GLY A 21 0.65 1.55 -0.19
N ALA A 22 0.23 1.02 -1.35
CA ALA A 22 1.13 0.55 -2.39
C ALA A 22 2.01 1.68 -2.97
N LEU A 23 1.43 2.87 -3.21
CA LEU A 23 2.16 4.03 -3.71
C LEU A 23 3.21 4.50 -2.69
N LEU A 24 2.85 4.60 -1.41
CA LEU A 24 3.78 4.97 -0.35
C LEU A 24 4.91 3.94 -0.18
N LEU A 25 4.57 2.65 -0.25
CA LEU A 25 5.52 1.55 -0.18
C LEU A 25 6.54 1.61 -1.33
N ALA A 26 6.12 1.97 -2.53
CA ALA A 26 7.01 2.12 -3.69
C ALA A 26 7.76 3.46 -3.70
N ALA A 27 7.16 4.53 -3.20
CA ALA A 27 7.77 5.85 -3.16
C ALA A 27 8.97 5.89 -2.20
N GLY A 28 8.92 5.18 -1.08
CA GLY A 28 10.01 5.19 -0.10
C GLY A 28 11.36 4.67 -0.62
N PRO A 29 11.44 3.50 -1.29
CA PRO A 29 12.66 3.04 -1.94
C PRO A 29 13.16 3.98 -3.04
N VAL A 30 12.25 4.58 -3.82
CA VAL A 30 12.61 5.57 -4.84
C VAL A 30 13.29 6.79 -4.19
N LEU A 31 12.72 7.30 -3.09
CA LEU A 31 13.35 8.38 -2.32
C LEU A 31 14.71 7.96 -1.73
N GLY A 32 14.85 6.71 -1.30
CA GLY A 32 16.13 6.16 -0.83
C GLY A 32 17.21 6.15 -1.92
N ILE A 33 16.85 5.75 -3.14
CA ILE A 33 17.75 5.78 -4.30
C ILE A 33 18.15 7.22 -4.63
N ILE A 34 17.20 8.16 -4.64
CA ILE A 34 17.46 9.58 -4.88
C ILE A 34 18.41 10.14 -3.80
N ALA A 35 18.15 9.85 -2.53
CA ALA A 35 18.99 10.27 -1.42
C ALA A 35 20.42 9.73 -1.54
N TYR A 36 20.57 8.46 -1.94
CA TYR A 36 21.89 7.86 -2.18
C TYR A 36 22.66 8.60 -3.28
N VAL A 37 22.02 8.85 -4.43
CA VAL A 37 22.66 9.56 -5.56
C VAL A 37 23.10 10.97 -5.16
N ILE A 38 22.26 11.72 -4.43
CA ILE A 38 22.61 13.05 -3.92
C ILE A 38 23.79 12.98 -2.96
N SER A 39 23.74 12.05 -1.99
CA SER A 39 24.80 11.90 -0.99
C SER A 39 26.13 11.46 -1.61
N HIS A 40 26.11 10.65 -2.67
CA HIS A 40 27.32 10.21 -3.37
C HIS A 40 27.94 11.31 -4.24
N GLY A 41 27.13 12.22 -4.77
CA GLY A 41 27.59 13.29 -5.66
C GLY A 41 28.25 14.48 -4.96
N THR A 42 28.34 14.48 -3.63
CA THR A 42 28.79 15.66 -2.87
C THR A 42 29.72 15.28 -1.72
N THR A 43 30.70 16.15 -1.45
CA THR A 43 31.59 16.10 -0.27
C THR A 43 31.15 17.09 0.81
N ASN A 44 30.13 17.92 0.54
CA ASN A 44 29.62 18.87 1.51
C ASN A 44 28.83 18.14 2.61
N PRO A 45 29.25 18.23 3.90
CA PRO A 45 28.59 17.53 4.98
C PRO A 45 27.16 18.00 5.24
N LEU A 46 26.82 19.26 4.93
CA LEU A 46 25.44 19.75 5.07
C LEU A 46 24.51 19.03 4.11
N GLN A 47 24.89 18.95 2.83
CA GLN A 47 24.09 18.31 1.80
C GLN A 47 23.96 16.79 2.02
N GLN A 48 25.01 16.14 2.54
CA GLN A 48 24.92 14.74 2.93
C GLN A 48 23.91 14.51 4.06
N ARG A 49 23.85 15.40 5.06
CA ARG A 49 22.84 15.31 6.15
C ARG A 49 21.42 15.50 5.63
N ASP A 50 21.21 16.45 4.72
CA ASP A 50 19.90 16.65 4.09
C ASP A 50 19.47 15.39 3.29
N ALA A 51 20.41 14.75 2.59
CA ALA A 51 20.16 13.49 1.91
C ALA A 51 19.82 12.35 2.89
N ILE A 52 20.47 12.28 4.05
CA ILE A 52 20.12 11.30 5.11
C ILE A 52 18.70 11.53 5.64
N VAL A 53 18.31 12.79 5.87
CA VAL A 53 16.94 13.13 6.29
C VAL A 53 15.94 12.68 5.23
N LEU A 54 16.20 12.96 3.95
CA LEU A 54 15.36 12.52 2.84
C LEU A 54 15.22 11.00 2.79
N GLY A 55 16.33 10.26 2.93
CA GLY A 55 16.31 8.80 2.97
C GLY A 55 15.50 8.25 4.14
N THR A 56 15.62 8.87 5.33
CA THR A 56 14.88 8.49 6.54
C THR A 56 13.38 8.73 6.39
N VAL A 57 12.99 9.84 5.76
CA VAL A 57 11.59 10.10 5.39
C VAL A 57 11.12 9.02 4.41
N GLY A 58 11.92 8.67 3.41
CA GLY A 58 11.63 7.58 2.48
C GLY A 58 11.35 6.25 3.19
N VAL A 59 12.21 5.84 4.13
CA VAL A 59 11.99 4.64 4.95
C VAL A 59 10.69 4.72 5.74
N SER A 60 10.42 5.86 6.36
CA SER A 60 9.20 6.06 7.15
C SER A 60 7.93 5.93 6.27
N LEU A 61 7.95 6.49 5.06
CA LEU A 61 6.87 6.34 4.09
C LEU A 61 6.71 4.88 3.63
N SER A 62 7.81 4.15 3.42
CA SER A 62 7.75 2.71 3.13
C SER A 62 7.03 1.92 4.22
N VAL A 63 7.36 2.19 5.50
CA VAL A 63 6.77 1.47 6.64
C VAL A 63 5.28 1.75 6.75
N VAL A 64 4.88 3.03 6.66
CA VAL A 64 3.45 3.42 6.67
C VAL A 64 2.71 2.81 5.47
N GLY A 65 3.33 2.85 4.28
CA GLY A 65 2.78 2.25 3.07
C GLY A 65 2.58 0.75 3.20
N ALA A 66 3.58 0.03 3.71
CA ALA A 66 3.50 -1.40 3.98
C ALA A 66 2.36 -1.73 4.96
N ALA A 67 2.25 -0.98 6.06
CA ALA A 67 1.20 -1.21 7.05
C ALA A 67 -0.21 -1.03 6.46
N LEU A 68 -0.43 0.03 5.67
CA LEU A 68 -1.69 0.24 4.96
C LEU A 68 -1.95 -0.87 3.94
N PHE A 69 -0.96 -1.18 3.10
CA PHE A 69 -1.08 -2.18 2.05
C PHE A 69 -1.44 -3.56 2.62
N VAL A 70 -0.71 -4.04 3.64
CA VAL A 70 -0.97 -5.34 4.29
C VAL A 70 -2.36 -5.34 4.93
N ARG A 71 -2.73 -4.29 5.67
CA ARG A 71 -4.04 -4.20 6.32
C ARG A 71 -5.20 -4.34 5.33
N TYR A 72 -5.18 -3.58 4.23
CA TYR A 72 -6.28 -3.58 3.27
C TYR A 72 -6.24 -4.75 2.29
N SER A 73 -5.05 -5.24 1.93
CA SER A 73 -4.93 -6.44 1.08
C SER A 73 -5.43 -7.69 1.80
N MET A 74 -5.14 -7.83 3.09
CA MET A 74 -5.65 -8.93 3.90
C MET A 74 -7.17 -8.88 4.04
N ALA A 75 -7.74 -7.70 4.31
CA ALA A 75 -9.20 -7.53 4.36
C ALA A 75 -9.88 -7.90 3.04
N ALA A 76 -9.29 -7.51 1.90
CA ALA A 76 -9.79 -7.90 0.58
C ALA A 76 -9.67 -9.41 0.34
N PHE A 77 -8.53 -10.01 0.70
CA PHE A 77 -8.29 -11.45 0.57
C PHE A 77 -9.29 -12.27 1.40
N LEU A 78 -9.50 -11.91 2.67
CA LEU A 78 -10.46 -12.59 3.55
C LEU A 78 -11.90 -12.49 3.03
N ARG A 79 -12.30 -11.34 2.48
CA ARG A 79 -13.63 -11.18 1.86
C ARG A 79 -13.79 -12.06 0.63
N PHE A 80 -12.78 -12.09 -0.24
CA PHE A 80 -12.78 -12.98 -1.40
C PHE A 80 -12.86 -14.45 -0.99
N TRP A 81 -12.06 -14.85 0.01
CA TRP A 81 -12.01 -16.22 0.48
C TRP A 81 -13.33 -16.66 1.13
N LEU A 82 -13.96 -15.79 1.93
CA LEU A 82 -15.26 -16.06 2.54
C LEU A 82 -16.38 -16.15 1.48
N ALA A 83 -16.35 -15.28 0.47
CA ALA A 83 -17.30 -15.34 -0.64
C ALA A 83 -17.19 -16.66 -1.41
N ARG A 84 -15.96 -17.15 -1.61
CA ARG A 84 -15.71 -18.46 -2.22
C ARG A 84 -16.31 -19.60 -1.39
N ILE A 85 -16.09 -19.63 -0.08
CA ILE A 85 -16.65 -20.70 0.78
C ILE A 85 -18.18 -20.70 0.75
N LEU A 86 -18.79 -19.51 0.77
CA LEU A 86 -20.23 -19.41 0.72
C LEU A 86 -20.79 -19.93 -0.62
N PHE A 87 -20.08 -19.65 -1.71
CA PHE A 87 -20.42 -20.19 -3.03
C PHE A 87 -20.29 -21.72 -3.07
N ASP A 88 -19.18 -22.28 -2.57
CA ASP A 88 -18.96 -23.72 -2.52
C ASP A 88 -20.03 -24.45 -1.67
N ARG A 89 -20.56 -23.81 -0.62
CA ARG A 89 -21.67 -24.36 0.18
C ARG A 89 -23.03 -24.30 -0.52
N GLN A 90 -23.26 -23.32 -1.39
CA GLN A 90 -24.52 -23.17 -2.12
C GLN A 90 -24.61 -24.13 -3.33
N ASN A 91 -23.48 -24.52 -3.90
CA ASN A 91 -23.38 -25.51 -4.98
C ASN A 91 -22.62 -26.76 -4.51
N PRO A 92 -23.22 -27.64 -3.69
CA PRO A 92 -22.61 -28.92 -3.36
C PRO A 92 -22.36 -29.71 -4.65
N PRO A 93 -21.21 -30.39 -4.80
CA PRO A 93 -21.01 -31.34 -5.89
C PRO A 93 -22.10 -32.44 -5.79
N ALA A 94 -22.69 -32.77 -6.94
CA ALA A 94 -23.73 -33.79 -7.09
C ALA A 94 -23.23 -35.19 -6.68
#